data_AF-A0A0B1E946-F1
#
_entry.id   AF-A0A0B1E946-F1
#
_cell.length_a   1.000
_cell.length_b   1.000
_cell.length_c   1.000
_cell.angle_alpha   90.00
_cell.angle_beta   90.00
_cell.angle_gamma   90.00
#
_symmetry.space_group_name_H-M   'P 1'
#
loop_
_entity.id
_entity.type
_entity.pdbx_description
1 polymer ?
#
loop_
_entity_poly.entity_id
_entity_poly.type
_entity_poly.pdbx_seq_one_letter_code
_entity_poly.pdbx_strand_id
1 'polypeptide(L)'
;MIIENNKVSSHSYLWVLFQSFIFYYKFMLQSWDGDEQIVNVISIILTLLLLCGTISAFIISNIKEKCIFLIIFIFVALNIIIADNKSVFWMVTAFTFLILFSTLTIKNRIRILVFSFIIAWCFFLPLQIFFSNSYTYIDDRYLRYTFGFLNPNGLGMFLLLLQTLLYYWIWTSIKATIIVKQMITIILGGSIICIIFLSESRTYILLSFLLLILTVIYGFKKFKFSSRLLFIYLLFVMLLQWLSVKGFENYLIFQDMNAYMSGRVWFSYNLLSQMGEPKFFIGSDISLYQPIDFFFISLLYNNGILASLILLYCNYIFLKKLDNSTKYESILAFIFITVSFTEAVYNIPLLNFFFLLLYKKELRFS
;
A
#
# COMPACT_ATOMS: atom_id res chain seq x y z
N MET A 1 27.47 -19.78 7.68
CA MET A 1 26.31 -20.57 7.23
C MET A 1 25.55 -20.98 8.49
N ILE A 2 24.60 -20.15 8.94
CA ILE A 2 23.78 -20.46 10.11
C ILE A 2 22.47 -21.00 9.56
N ILE A 3 22.19 -22.27 9.82
CA ILE A 3 20.92 -22.91 9.50
C ILE A 3 19.92 -22.37 10.53
N GLU A 4 19.16 -21.33 10.17
CA GLU A 4 18.00 -20.87 10.93
C GLU A 4 16.93 -21.97 10.93
N ASN A 5 17.01 -22.86 11.90
CA ASN A 5 15.89 -23.72 12.30
C ASN A 5 15.02 -22.99 13.33
N ASN A 6 14.57 -21.77 13.00
CA ASN A 6 13.49 -21.14 13.76
C ASN A 6 12.17 -21.75 13.26
N LYS A 7 11.78 -22.89 13.86
CA LYS A 7 10.40 -23.39 13.77
C LYS A 7 9.49 -22.29 14.32
N VAL A 8 8.92 -21.49 13.42
CA VAL A 8 7.83 -20.57 13.72
C VAL A 8 6.71 -21.40 14.36
N SER A 9 6.27 -21.02 15.56
CA SER A 9 5.16 -21.72 16.21
C SER A 9 3.93 -21.68 15.29
N SER A 10 3.27 -22.82 15.08
CA SER A 10 2.07 -22.91 14.22
C SER A 10 1.00 -21.86 14.60
N HIS A 11 0.89 -21.58 15.89
CA HIS A 11 0.02 -20.55 16.47
C HIS A 11 0.36 -19.13 15.96
N SER A 12 1.63 -18.74 15.97
CA SER A 12 2.04 -17.42 15.45
C SER A 12 1.75 -17.27 13.95
N TYR A 13 1.93 -18.33 13.16
CA TYR A 13 1.61 -18.31 11.73
C TYR A 13 0.11 -18.07 11.48
N LEU A 14 -0.75 -18.85 12.15
CA LEU A 14 -2.20 -18.73 12.01
C LEU A 14 -2.73 -17.38 12.48
N TRP A 15 -2.17 -16.84 13.57
CA TRP A 15 -2.55 -15.53 14.08
C TRP A 15 -2.25 -14.40 13.09
N VAL A 16 -1.04 -14.38 12.51
CA VAL A 16 -0.68 -13.36 11.50
C VAL A 16 -1.50 -13.53 10.22
N LEU A 17 -1.82 -14.77 9.83
CA LEU A 17 -2.73 -15.05 8.72
C LEU A 17 -4.13 -14.48 8.97
N PHE A 18 -4.68 -14.72 10.16
CA PHE A 18 -5.99 -14.21 10.56
C PHE A 18 -6.03 -12.68 10.57
N GLN A 19 -5.03 -12.03 11.18
CA GLN A 19 -4.92 -10.56 11.20
C GLN A 19 -4.80 -9.96 9.79
N SER A 20 -4.01 -10.60 8.91
CA SER A 20 -3.86 -10.16 7.52
C SER A 20 -5.16 -10.34 6.72
N PHE A 21 -5.88 -11.45 6.96
CA PHE A 21 -7.19 -11.72 6.35
C PHE A 21 -8.20 -10.64 6.76
N ILE A 22 -8.33 -10.36 8.07
CA ILE A 22 -9.24 -9.33 8.58
C ILE A 22 -8.94 -7.99 7.91
N PHE A 23 -7.66 -7.62 7.80
CA PHE A 23 -7.27 -6.36 7.18
C PHE A 23 -7.70 -6.26 5.72
N TYR A 24 -7.37 -7.28 4.90
CA TYR A 24 -7.76 -7.27 3.49
C TYR A 24 -9.27 -7.28 3.32
N TYR A 25 -9.97 -8.12 4.09
CA TYR A 25 -11.43 -8.20 4.03
C TYR A 25 -12.08 -6.88 4.43
N LYS A 26 -11.62 -6.23 5.50
CA LYS A 26 -12.07 -4.89 5.89
C LYS A 26 -11.85 -3.88 4.77
N PHE A 27 -10.67 -3.88 4.16
CA PHE A 27 -10.33 -2.89 3.13
C PHE A 27 -11.14 -3.11 1.84
N MET A 28 -11.43 -4.36 1.47
CA MET A 28 -12.35 -4.70 0.38
C MET A 28 -13.78 -4.25 0.69
N LEU A 29 -14.28 -4.53 1.90
CA LEU A 29 -15.61 -4.08 2.35
C LEU A 29 -15.76 -2.56 2.35
N GLN A 30 -14.75 -1.82 2.79
CA GLN A 30 -14.77 -0.36 2.77
C GLN A 30 -14.76 0.21 1.35
N SER A 31 -14.35 -0.59 0.36
CA SER A 31 -14.34 -0.22 -1.05
C SER A 31 -15.57 -0.75 -1.79
N TRP A 32 -16.49 -1.45 -1.12
CA TRP A 32 -17.64 -2.15 -1.70
C TRP A 32 -18.81 -1.20 -1.94
N ASP A 33 -19.41 -1.26 -3.12
CA ASP A 33 -20.63 -0.54 -3.46
C ASP A 33 -21.87 -1.32 -3.01
N GLY A 34 -22.06 -1.39 -1.70
CA GLY A 34 -23.18 -2.09 -1.07
C GLY A 34 -23.86 -1.25 0.00
N ASP A 35 -24.60 -1.92 0.89
CA ASP A 35 -25.28 -1.26 2.00
C ASP A 35 -24.28 -0.65 3.00
N GLU A 36 -24.27 0.68 3.10
CA GLU A 36 -23.39 1.43 3.99
C GLU A 36 -23.56 1.04 5.47
N GLN A 37 -24.78 0.68 5.92
CA GLN A 37 -25.01 0.27 7.30
C GLN A 37 -24.29 -1.04 7.60
N ILE A 38 -24.36 -2.00 6.66
CA ILE A 38 -23.65 -3.28 6.76
C ILE A 38 -22.14 -3.03 6.79
N VAL A 39 -21.63 -2.21 5.86
CA VAL A 39 -20.20 -1.85 5.81
C VAL A 39 -19.74 -1.24 7.12
N ASN A 40 -20.52 -0.32 7.69
CA ASN A 40 -20.17 0.38 8.93
C ASN A 40 -20.13 -0.57 10.14
N VAL A 41 -21.17 -1.38 10.34
CA VAL A 41 -21.24 -2.33 11.46
C VAL A 41 -20.10 -3.35 11.38
N ILE A 42 -19.91 -3.97 10.22
CA ILE A 42 -18.85 -4.97 10.03
C ILE A 42 -17.47 -4.31 10.16
N SER A 43 -17.27 -3.11 9.62
CA SER A 43 -16.00 -2.38 9.72
C SER A 43 -15.62 -2.08 11.17
N ILE A 44 -16.58 -1.77 12.05
CA ILE A 44 -16.31 -1.58 13.48
C ILE A 44 -15.83 -2.89 14.11
N ILE A 45 -16.54 -4.00 13.87
CA ILE A 45 -16.16 -5.32 14.39
C ILE A 45 -14.76 -5.71 13.92
N LEU A 46 -14.47 -5.57 12.63
CA LEU A 46 -13.15 -5.88 12.07
C LEU A 46 -12.07 -4.96 12.64
N THR A 47 -12.39 -3.69 12.92
CA THR A 47 -11.45 -2.76 13.57
C THR A 47 -11.12 -3.20 14.99
N LEU A 48 -12.13 -3.62 15.77
CA LEU A 48 -11.91 -4.18 17.11
C LEU A 48 -11.02 -5.43 17.07
N LEU A 49 -11.24 -6.32 16.08
CA LEU A 49 -10.40 -7.51 15.90
C LEU A 49 -8.96 -7.17 15.48
N LEU A 50 -8.75 -6.12 14.69
CA LEU A 50 -7.41 -5.62 14.36
C LEU A 50 -6.69 -5.02 15.59
N LEU A 51 -7.44 -4.43 16.54
CA LEU A 51 -6.87 -3.96 17.82
C LEU A 51 -6.37 -5.13 18.69
N CYS A 52 -6.95 -6.32 18.60
CA CYS A 52 -6.34 -7.50 19.22
C CYS A 52 -4.93 -7.77 18.64
N GLY A 53 -4.74 -7.51 17.34
CA GLY A 53 -3.45 -7.56 16.67
C GLY A 53 -2.45 -6.55 17.26
N THR A 54 -2.88 -5.31 17.53
CA THR A 54 -2.02 -4.27 18.11
C THR A 54 -1.54 -4.64 19.51
N ILE A 55 -2.44 -5.17 20.36
CA ILE A 55 -2.11 -5.68 21.69
C ILE A 55 -1.08 -6.81 21.60
N SER A 56 -1.31 -7.78 20.69
CA SER A 56 -0.38 -8.89 20.51
C SER A 56 1.02 -8.43 20.03
N ALA A 57 1.07 -7.46 19.11
CA ALA A 57 2.32 -6.87 18.66
C ALA A 57 3.06 -6.17 19.79
N PHE A 58 2.36 -5.41 20.65
CA PHE A 58 2.95 -4.76 21.81
C PHE A 58 3.56 -5.78 22.79
N ILE A 59 2.87 -6.90 23.06
CA ILE A 59 3.36 -7.95 23.97
C ILE A 59 4.66 -8.58 23.44
N ILE A 60 4.74 -8.86 22.14
CA ILE A 60 5.88 -9.53 21.48
C ILE A 60 7.08 -8.57 21.29
N SER A 61 6.82 -7.26 21.28
CA SER A 61 7.82 -6.21 21.05
C SER A 61 8.88 -6.14 22.16
N ASN A 62 10.11 -5.80 21.78
CA ASN A 62 11.17 -5.46 22.74
C ASN A 62 10.97 -4.06 23.36
N ILE A 63 11.79 -3.69 24.34
CA ILE A 63 11.63 -2.41 25.04
C ILE A 63 11.72 -1.18 24.12
N LYS A 64 12.65 -1.18 23.14
CA LYS A 64 12.80 -0.09 22.16
C LYS A 64 11.57 -0.02 21.24
N GLU A 65 11.10 -1.16 20.75
CA GLU A 65 9.90 -1.27 19.92
C GLU A 65 8.64 -0.82 20.69
N LYS A 66 8.52 -1.16 21.98
CA LYS A 66 7.44 -0.68 22.86
C LYS A 66 7.48 0.83 23.04
N CYS A 67 8.66 1.42 23.24
CA CYS A 67 8.81 2.87 23.30
C CYS A 67 8.37 3.54 22.00
N ILE A 68 8.79 3.02 20.84
CA ILE A 68 8.35 3.54 19.53
C ILE A 68 6.84 3.40 19.38
N PHE A 69 6.27 2.25 19.74
CA PHE A 69 4.82 2.01 19.70
C PHE A 69 4.07 3.06 20.53
N LEU A 70 4.52 3.32 21.76
CA LEU A 70 3.93 4.32 22.65
C LEU A 70 4.02 5.74 22.07
N ILE A 71 5.15 6.11 21.48
CA ILE A 71 5.32 7.42 20.82
C ILE A 71 4.33 7.55 19.65
N ILE A 72 4.20 6.53 18.80
CA ILE A 72 3.22 6.52 17.69
C ILE A 72 1.80 6.62 18.24
N PHE A 73 1.48 5.88 19.30
CA PHE A 73 0.15 5.88 19.89
C PHE A 73 -0.21 7.26 20.48
N ILE A 74 0.71 7.89 21.21
CA ILE A 74 0.54 9.25 21.74
C ILE A 74 0.37 10.25 20.58
N PHE A 75 1.20 10.15 19.53
CA PHE A 75 1.09 11.01 18.35
C PHE A 75 -0.29 10.88 17.68
N VAL A 76 -0.78 9.66 17.49
CA VAL A 76 -2.11 9.39 16.91
C VAL A 76 -3.23 9.90 17.81
N ALA A 77 -3.14 9.66 19.13
CA ALA A 77 -4.12 10.17 20.09
C ALA A 77 -4.18 11.70 20.09
N LEU A 78 -3.03 12.39 20.04
CA LEU A 78 -2.98 13.85 19.96
C LEU A 78 -3.61 14.37 18.67
N ASN A 79 -3.35 13.75 17.51
CA ASN A 79 -3.97 14.14 16.24
C ASN A 79 -5.49 13.94 16.25
N ILE A 80 -5.99 12.87 16.86
CA ILE A 80 -7.44 12.63 16.97
C ILE A 80 -8.08 13.62 17.95
N ILE A 81 -7.50 13.84 19.13
CA ILE A 81 -8.10 14.68 20.17
C ILE A 81 -8.06 16.17 19.80
N ILE A 82 -6.94 16.63 19.22
CA ILE A 82 -6.71 18.06 18.95
C ILE A 82 -7.22 18.46 17.57
N ALA A 83 -7.07 17.60 16.56
CA ALA A 83 -7.33 17.94 15.16
C ALA A 83 -8.46 17.13 14.51
N ASP A 84 -9.16 16.28 15.26
CA ASP A 84 -10.14 15.28 14.79
C ASP A 84 -9.63 14.45 13.59
N ASN A 85 -8.32 14.31 13.48
CA ASN A 85 -7.70 13.69 12.33
C ASN A 85 -7.55 12.19 12.55
N LYS A 86 -8.52 11.42 12.04
CA LYS A 86 -8.54 9.96 12.15
C LYS A 86 -7.62 9.28 11.13
N SER A 87 -7.17 9.99 10.10
CA SER A 87 -6.41 9.39 9.00
C SER A 87 -5.08 8.81 9.50
N VAL A 88 -4.42 9.45 10.47
CA VAL A 88 -3.12 9.00 11.04
C VAL A 88 -3.15 7.62 11.70
N PHE A 89 -4.33 7.05 11.95
CA PHE A 89 -4.49 5.72 12.56
C PHE A 89 -3.78 4.61 11.76
N TRP A 90 -3.55 4.81 10.46
CA TRP A 90 -2.78 3.87 9.63
C TRP A 90 -1.38 3.59 10.19
N MET A 91 -0.77 4.52 10.93
CA MET A 91 0.57 4.30 11.51
C MET A 91 0.58 3.19 12.56
N VAL A 92 -0.48 3.11 13.37
CA VAL A 92 -0.63 2.06 14.40
C VAL A 92 -0.77 0.70 13.73
N THR A 93 -1.58 0.61 12.67
CA THR A 93 -1.76 -0.64 11.93
C THR A 93 -0.47 -1.03 11.20
N ALA A 94 0.25 -0.06 10.62
CA ALA A 94 1.51 -0.31 9.93
C ALA A 94 2.59 -0.85 10.86
N PHE A 95 2.78 -0.21 12.01
CA PHE A 95 3.74 -0.68 13.00
C PHE A 95 3.36 -2.06 13.55
N THR A 96 2.07 -2.30 13.78
CA THR A 96 1.56 -3.61 14.21
C THR A 96 1.92 -4.72 13.23
N PHE A 97 1.64 -4.53 11.94
CA PHE A 97 1.98 -5.52 10.92
C PHE A 97 3.49 -5.70 10.76
N LEU A 98 4.30 -4.65 10.86
CA LEU A 98 5.75 -4.77 10.85
C LEU A 98 6.24 -5.72 11.95
N ILE A 99 5.78 -5.53 13.19
CA ILE A 99 6.15 -6.39 14.32
C ILE A 99 5.64 -7.82 14.12
N LEU A 100 4.38 -8.01 13.77
CA LEU A 100 3.79 -9.33 13.55
C LEU A 100 4.54 -10.12 12.48
N PHE A 101 4.80 -9.50 11.32
CA PHE A 101 5.54 -10.14 10.23
C PHE A 101 7.02 -10.35 10.54
N SER A 102 7.62 -9.55 11.43
CA SER A 102 9.01 -9.72 11.86
C SER A 102 9.30 -11.10 12.45
N THR A 103 8.28 -11.71 13.08
CA THR A 103 8.37 -13.04 13.71
C THR A 103 8.45 -14.20 12.72
N LEU A 104 8.18 -13.94 11.45
CA LEU A 104 8.05 -14.93 10.39
C LEU A 104 9.27 -14.93 9.47
N THR A 105 9.60 -16.10 8.91
CA THR A 105 10.55 -16.23 7.80
C THR A 105 9.97 -15.63 6.52
N ILE A 106 10.82 -15.10 5.62
CA ILE A 106 10.37 -14.48 4.35
C ILE A 106 9.43 -15.39 3.55
N LYS A 107 9.73 -16.68 3.48
CA LYS A 107 8.90 -17.67 2.78
C LYS A 107 7.50 -17.75 3.38
N ASN A 108 7.38 -17.68 4.70
CA ASN A 108 6.09 -17.69 5.40
C ASN A 108 5.34 -16.37 5.25
N ARG A 109 6.04 -15.23 5.25
CA ARG A 109 5.44 -13.90 5.05
C ARG A 109 4.68 -13.84 3.73
N ILE A 110 5.31 -14.25 2.63
CA ILE A 110 4.67 -14.24 1.31
C ILE A 110 3.50 -15.19 1.21
N ARG A 111 3.64 -16.41 1.75
CA ARG A 111 2.52 -17.34 1.81
C ARG A 111 1.34 -16.74 2.54
N ILE A 112 1.58 -16.12 3.70
CA ILE A 112 0.52 -15.45 4.46
C ILE A 112 -0.10 -14.33 3.63
N LEU A 113 0.69 -13.44 3.02
CA LEU A 113 0.15 -12.33 2.23
C LEU A 113 -0.72 -12.81 1.07
N VAL A 114 -0.26 -13.81 0.31
CA VAL A 114 -1.00 -14.39 -0.83
C VAL A 114 -2.27 -15.09 -0.35
N PHE A 115 -2.15 -16.01 0.62
CA PHE A 115 -3.31 -16.78 1.07
C PHE A 115 -4.34 -15.93 1.79
N SER A 116 -3.92 -15.01 2.67
CA SER A 116 -4.85 -14.11 3.36
C SER A 116 -5.59 -13.21 2.38
N PHE A 117 -4.91 -12.71 1.34
CA PHE A 117 -5.55 -11.92 0.28
C PHE A 117 -6.56 -12.72 -0.53
N ILE A 118 -6.19 -13.93 -1.00
CA ILE A 118 -7.09 -14.80 -1.76
C ILE A 118 -8.30 -15.21 -0.91
N ILE A 119 -8.08 -15.64 0.34
CA ILE A 119 -9.17 -16.02 1.24
C ILE A 119 -10.09 -14.82 1.50
N ALA A 120 -9.54 -13.64 1.77
CA ALA A 120 -10.33 -12.42 1.95
C ALA A 120 -11.19 -12.12 0.71
N TRP A 121 -10.61 -12.22 -0.48
CA TRP A 121 -11.36 -12.01 -1.72
C TRP A 121 -12.43 -13.08 -1.93
N CYS A 122 -12.14 -14.36 -1.68
CA CYS A 122 -13.15 -15.43 -1.78
C CYS A 122 -14.34 -15.20 -0.84
N PHE A 123 -14.12 -14.68 0.37
CA PHE A 123 -15.19 -14.31 1.30
C PHE A 123 -15.93 -13.05 0.87
N PHE A 124 -15.24 -12.11 0.22
CA PHE A 124 -15.83 -10.88 -0.31
C PHE A 124 -16.64 -11.12 -1.60
N LEU A 125 -16.25 -12.09 -2.41
CA LEU A 125 -16.79 -12.33 -3.75
C LEU A 125 -18.32 -12.57 -3.77
N PRO A 126 -18.95 -13.29 -2.81
CA PRO A 126 -20.40 -13.36 -2.72
C PRO A 126 -21.06 -11.99 -2.53
N LEU A 127 -20.51 -11.13 -1.68
CA LEU A 127 -21.00 -9.74 -1.50
C LEU A 127 -20.86 -8.97 -2.81
N GLN A 128 -19.69 -9.09 -3.44
CA GLN A 128 -19.37 -8.42 -4.69
C GLN A 128 -20.32 -8.83 -5.84
N ILE A 129 -20.68 -10.11 -5.98
CA ILE A 129 -21.48 -10.63 -7.12
C ILE A 129 -22.99 -10.56 -6.90
N PHE A 130 -23.47 -10.73 -5.67
CA PHE A 130 -24.91 -10.87 -5.40
C PHE A 130 -25.53 -9.67 -4.70
N PHE A 131 -24.73 -8.84 -4.04
CA PHE A 131 -25.23 -7.80 -3.14
C PHE A 131 -24.75 -6.39 -3.48
N SER A 132 -23.96 -6.22 -4.55
CA SER A 132 -23.52 -4.89 -4.98
C SER A 132 -24.66 -4.12 -5.65
N ASN A 133 -24.76 -2.83 -5.35
CA ASN A 133 -25.75 -1.92 -5.92
C ASN A 133 -25.49 -1.66 -7.41
N SER A 134 -24.22 -1.48 -7.78
CA SER A 134 -23.80 -1.27 -9.17
C SER A 134 -22.53 -2.04 -9.53
N TYR A 135 -22.35 -2.31 -10.83
CA TYR A 135 -21.16 -2.95 -11.39
C TYR A 135 -20.38 -2.01 -12.32
N THR A 136 -20.91 -0.81 -12.52
CA THR A 136 -20.43 0.17 -13.49
C THR A 136 -20.53 1.56 -12.89
N TYR A 137 -19.54 2.37 -13.15
CA TYR A 137 -19.48 3.78 -12.80
C TYR A 137 -19.46 4.61 -14.09
N ILE A 138 -20.35 5.58 -14.20
CA ILE A 138 -20.38 6.52 -15.33
C ILE A 138 -19.55 7.75 -14.92
N ASP A 139 -18.39 7.91 -15.54
CA ASP A 139 -17.60 9.15 -15.51
C ASP A 139 -18.08 10.02 -16.69
N ASP A 140 -17.82 11.34 -16.67
CA ASP A 140 -18.17 12.29 -17.73
C ASP A 140 -17.65 11.88 -19.12
N ARG A 141 -16.69 10.94 -19.14
CA ARG A 141 -15.95 10.53 -20.33
C ARG A 141 -16.33 9.15 -20.85
N TYR A 142 -16.56 8.17 -19.97
CA TYR A 142 -16.76 6.75 -20.35
C TYR A 142 -17.52 5.96 -19.27
N LEU A 143 -18.11 4.83 -19.68
CA LEU A 143 -18.60 3.78 -18.78
C LEU A 143 -17.41 2.96 -18.28
N ARG A 144 -17.23 2.87 -16.95
CA ARG A 144 -16.12 2.17 -16.31
C ARG A 144 -16.64 0.99 -15.51
N TYR A 145 -16.07 -0.20 -15.68
CA TYR A 145 -16.49 -1.35 -14.87
C TYR A 145 -15.85 -1.30 -13.49
N THR A 146 -16.67 -1.35 -12.45
CA THR A 146 -16.23 -1.41 -11.05
C THR A 146 -16.32 -2.82 -10.47
N PHE A 147 -17.14 -3.68 -11.09
CA PHE A 147 -17.41 -5.03 -10.60
C PHE A 147 -17.85 -5.05 -9.13
N GLY A 148 -18.65 -4.08 -8.67
CA GLY A 148 -19.14 -4.03 -7.29
C GLY A 148 -18.25 -3.25 -6.31
N PHE A 149 -17.17 -2.64 -6.77
CA PHE A 149 -16.44 -1.64 -5.98
C PHE A 149 -17.05 -0.23 -6.16
N LEU A 150 -16.94 0.63 -5.15
CA LEU A 150 -17.37 2.04 -5.20
C LEU A 150 -16.64 2.85 -6.27
N ASN A 151 -15.35 2.54 -6.47
CA ASN A 151 -14.50 3.25 -7.41
C ASN A 151 -13.77 2.24 -8.32
N PRO A 152 -13.74 2.44 -9.66
CA PRO A 152 -12.98 1.59 -10.58
C PRO A 152 -11.48 1.50 -10.25
N ASN A 153 -10.91 2.55 -9.65
CA ASN A 153 -9.52 2.54 -9.17
C ASN A 153 -9.34 1.57 -7.99
N GLY A 154 -10.38 1.34 -7.18
CA GLY A 154 -10.37 0.33 -6.11
C GLY A 154 -10.09 -1.06 -6.65
N LEU A 155 -10.80 -1.46 -7.71
CA LEU A 155 -10.56 -2.73 -8.40
C LEU A 155 -9.13 -2.82 -8.96
N GLY A 156 -8.68 -1.78 -9.67
CA GLY A 156 -7.34 -1.73 -10.25
C GLY A 156 -6.23 -1.90 -9.21
N MET A 157 -6.39 -1.28 -8.04
CA MET A 157 -5.49 -1.43 -6.90
C MET A 157 -5.43 -2.88 -6.40
N PHE A 158 -6.58 -3.52 -6.17
CA PHE A 158 -6.65 -4.91 -5.69
C PHE A 158 -6.05 -5.89 -6.71
N LEU A 159 -6.28 -5.67 -8.00
CA LEU A 159 -5.71 -6.47 -9.07
C LEU A 159 -4.19 -6.29 -9.20
N LEU A 160 -3.68 -5.06 -9.07
CA LEU A 160 -2.23 -4.81 -9.03
C LEU A 160 -1.59 -5.48 -7.81
N LEU A 161 -2.25 -5.41 -6.65
CA LEU A 161 -1.80 -6.07 -5.43
C LEU A 161 -1.78 -7.60 -5.61
N LEU A 162 -2.83 -8.19 -6.19
CA LEU A 162 -2.86 -9.62 -6.51
C LEU A 162 -1.69 -10.00 -7.43
N GLN A 163 -1.46 -9.22 -8.49
CA GLN A 163 -0.39 -9.46 -9.45
C GLN A 163 0.99 -9.42 -8.78
N THR A 164 1.27 -8.39 -7.97
CA THR A 164 2.56 -8.26 -7.26
C THR A 164 2.79 -9.42 -6.27
N LEU A 165 1.76 -9.82 -5.51
CA LEU A 165 1.82 -10.95 -4.59
C LEU A 165 2.06 -12.29 -5.30
N LEU A 166 1.29 -12.57 -6.37
CA LEU A 166 1.42 -13.80 -7.14
C LEU A 166 2.78 -13.88 -7.83
N TYR A 167 3.25 -12.81 -8.47
CA TYR A 167 4.56 -12.82 -9.11
C TYR A 167 5.68 -13.04 -8.11
N TYR A 168 5.64 -12.36 -6.96
CA TYR A 168 6.63 -12.59 -5.92
C TYR A 168 6.64 -14.06 -5.48
N TRP A 169 5.47 -14.65 -5.28
CA TRP A 169 5.34 -16.05 -4.89
C TRP A 169 5.86 -17.02 -5.97
N ILE A 170 5.54 -16.77 -7.25
CA ILE A 170 6.05 -17.55 -8.39
C ILE A 170 7.58 -17.51 -8.44
N TRP A 171 8.16 -16.32 -8.34
CA TRP A 171 9.60 -16.14 -8.50
C TRP A 171 10.40 -16.66 -7.31
N THR A 172 9.86 -16.58 -6.09
CA THR A 172 10.60 -16.95 -4.86
C THR A 172 10.26 -18.33 -4.31
N SER A 173 9.05 -18.85 -4.52
CA SER A 173 8.56 -20.05 -3.82
C SER A 173 8.29 -21.25 -4.73
N ILE A 174 7.94 -21.04 -6.00
CA ILE A 174 7.68 -22.13 -6.94
C ILE A 174 9.00 -22.71 -7.46
N LYS A 175 9.15 -24.03 -7.39
CA LYS A 175 10.27 -24.77 -8.00
C LYS A 175 9.88 -25.14 -9.44
N ALA A 176 10.25 -24.29 -10.38
CA ALA A 176 10.05 -24.50 -11.81
C ALA A 176 11.21 -23.87 -12.59
N THR A 177 11.40 -24.28 -13.83
CA THR A 177 12.37 -23.65 -14.73
C THR A 177 12.01 -22.18 -14.96
N ILE A 178 13.01 -21.36 -15.31
CA ILE A 178 12.81 -19.93 -15.57
C ILE A 178 11.78 -19.72 -16.69
N ILE A 179 11.82 -20.55 -17.74
CA ILE A 179 10.89 -20.52 -18.87
C ILE A 179 9.45 -20.72 -18.38
N VAL A 180 9.19 -21.75 -17.57
CA VAL A 180 7.85 -22.03 -17.03
C VAL A 180 7.38 -20.87 -16.15
N LYS A 181 8.24 -20.30 -15.30
CA LYS A 181 7.89 -19.13 -14.48
C LYS A 181 7.52 -17.92 -15.33
N GLN A 182 8.25 -17.67 -16.43
CA GLN A 182 7.93 -16.59 -17.35
C GLN A 182 6.60 -16.81 -18.07
N MET A 183 6.33 -18.02 -18.57
CA MET A 183 5.05 -18.34 -19.20
C MET A 183 3.88 -18.09 -18.25
N ILE A 184 3.98 -18.56 -17.00
CA ILE A 184 2.97 -18.32 -15.96
C ILE A 184 2.81 -16.81 -15.70
N THR A 185 3.93 -16.08 -15.58
CA THR A 185 3.93 -14.62 -15.36
C THR A 185 3.21 -13.89 -16.50
N ILE A 186 3.48 -14.25 -17.76
CA ILE A 186 2.88 -13.63 -18.95
C ILE A 186 1.38 -13.91 -19.02
N ILE A 187 0.97 -15.17 -18.83
CA ILE A 187 -0.44 -15.56 -18.88
C ILE A 187 -1.23 -14.85 -17.78
N LEU A 188 -0.76 -14.93 -16.53
CA LEU A 188 -1.42 -14.27 -15.39
C LEU A 188 -1.40 -12.74 -15.52
N GLY A 189 -0.30 -12.18 -16.02
CA GLY A 189 -0.17 -10.74 -16.26
C GLY A 189 -1.14 -10.24 -17.29
N GLY A 190 -1.17 -10.90 -18.46
CA GLY A 190 -2.10 -10.59 -19.53
C GLY A 190 -3.55 -10.66 -19.07
N SER A 191 -3.93 -11.71 -18.33
CA SER A 191 -5.30 -11.83 -17.83
C SER A 191 -5.67 -10.72 -16.84
N ILE A 192 -4.77 -10.38 -15.90
CA ILE A 192 -5.03 -9.32 -14.92
C ILE A 192 -5.13 -7.95 -15.63
N ILE A 193 -4.22 -7.67 -16.55
CA ILE A 193 -4.21 -6.43 -17.34
C ILE A 193 -5.52 -6.27 -18.11
N CYS A 194 -6.02 -7.33 -18.75
CA CYS A 194 -7.30 -7.30 -19.47
C CYS A 194 -8.46 -6.91 -18.55
N ILE A 195 -8.49 -7.40 -17.31
CA ILE A 195 -9.54 -7.04 -16.35
C ILE A 195 -9.38 -5.60 -15.89
N ILE A 196 -8.16 -5.15 -15.58
CA ILE A 196 -7.90 -3.75 -15.21
C ILE A 196 -8.30 -2.80 -16.36
N PHE A 197 -8.07 -3.20 -17.61
CA PHE A 197 -8.46 -2.40 -18.78
C PHE A 197 -9.96 -2.09 -18.79
N LEU A 198 -10.83 -3.02 -18.37
CA LEU A 198 -12.27 -2.79 -18.25
C LEU A 198 -12.63 -1.69 -17.22
N SER A 199 -11.78 -1.48 -16.21
CA SER A 199 -11.97 -0.40 -15.23
C SER A 199 -11.54 0.98 -15.75
N GLU A 200 -10.87 1.04 -16.90
CA GLU A 200 -10.27 2.26 -17.48
C GLU A 200 -9.34 3.00 -16.49
N SER A 201 -8.77 2.28 -15.51
CA SER A 201 -7.87 2.87 -14.53
C SER A 201 -6.44 2.97 -15.06
N ARG A 202 -6.16 4.09 -15.75
CA ARG A 202 -4.88 4.37 -16.44
C ARG A 202 -3.65 4.08 -15.58
N THR A 203 -3.67 4.52 -14.31
CA THR A 203 -2.59 4.29 -13.34
C THR A 203 -2.29 2.80 -13.18
N TYR A 204 -3.30 2.00 -12.84
CA TYR A 204 -3.10 0.58 -12.58
C TYR A 204 -2.84 -0.22 -13.86
N ILE A 205 -3.39 0.19 -15.00
CA ILE A 205 -3.05 -0.38 -16.31
C ILE A 205 -1.54 -0.21 -16.55
N LEU A 206 -1.03 1.02 -16.49
CA LEU A 206 0.38 1.34 -16.75
C LEU A 206 1.31 0.62 -15.77
N LEU A 207 0.97 0.60 -14.48
CA LEU A 207 1.77 -0.07 -13.46
C LEU A 207 1.76 -1.60 -13.62
N SER A 208 0.61 -2.19 -13.98
CA SER A 208 0.48 -3.62 -14.23
C SER A 208 1.29 -4.06 -15.45
N PHE A 209 1.25 -3.28 -16.53
CA PHE A 209 2.10 -3.47 -17.70
C PHE A 209 3.59 -3.32 -17.36
N LEU A 210 3.97 -2.26 -16.64
CA LEU A 210 5.35 -2.02 -16.23
C LEU A 210 5.89 -3.16 -15.36
N LEU A 211 5.10 -3.63 -14.40
CA LEU A 211 5.44 -4.78 -13.56
C LEU A 211 5.64 -6.05 -14.39
N LEU A 212 4.77 -6.32 -15.38
CA LEU A 212 4.91 -7.46 -16.28
C LEU A 212 6.22 -7.36 -17.08
N ILE A 213 6.48 -6.23 -17.72
CA ILE A 213 7.71 -6.00 -18.51
C ILE A 213 8.95 -6.19 -17.65
N LEU A 214 9.03 -5.52 -16.49
CA LEU A 214 10.17 -5.63 -15.60
C LEU A 214 10.37 -7.05 -15.07
N THR A 215 9.30 -7.79 -14.79
CA THR A 215 9.37 -9.19 -14.32
C THR A 215 9.82 -10.14 -15.43
N VAL A 216 9.38 -9.93 -16.68
CA VAL A 216 9.85 -10.70 -17.84
C VAL A 216 11.34 -10.45 -18.09
N ILE A 217 11.75 -9.18 -18.12
CA ILE A 217 13.15 -8.78 -18.25
C ILE A 217 13.98 -9.39 -17.12
N TYR A 218 13.48 -9.37 -15.88
CA TYR A 218 14.16 -9.96 -14.73
C TYR A 218 14.49 -11.45 -14.91
N GLY A 219 13.57 -12.20 -15.54
CA GLY A 219 13.79 -13.61 -15.82
C GLY A 219 14.98 -13.88 -16.75
N PHE A 220 15.28 -12.95 -17.67
CA PHE A 220 16.42 -13.04 -18.59
C PHE A 220 17.68 -12.37 -18.03
N LYS A 221 17.53 -11.15 -17.53
CA LYS A 221 18.59 -10.33 -16.96
C LYS A 221 18.23 -10.06 -15.51
N LYS A 222 18.93 -10.72 -14.59
CA LYS A 222 18.79 -10.49 -13.15
C LYS A 222 19.35 -9.12 -12.76
N PHE A 223 18.67 -8.03 -13.12
CA PHE A 223 19.00 -6.67 -12.75
C PHE A 223 18.47 -6.33 -11.35
N LYS A 224 18.94 -5.22 -10.77
CA LYS A 224 18.54 -4.73 -9.45
C LYS A 224 18.60 -3.21 -9.45
N PHE A 225 17.56 -2.56 -8.94
CA PHE A 225 17.62 -1.13 -8.65
C PHE A 225 18.38 -0.90 -7.35
N SER A 226 19.31 0.06 -7.33
CA SER A 226 20.06 0.40 -6.11
C SER A 226 19.17 1.14 -5.11
N SER A 227 19.41 0.92 -3.81
CA SER A 227 18.71 1.61 -2.73
C SER A 227 18.77 3.14 -2.89
N ARG A 228 19.95 3.65 -3.27
CA ARG A 228 20.20 5.07 -3.52
C ARG A 228 19.36 5.62 -4.67
N LEU A 229 19.30 4.92 -5.81
CA LEU A 229 18.51 5.36 -6.96
C LEU A 229 17.02 5.38 -6.64
N LEU A 230 16.52 4.36 -5.94
CA LEU A 230 15.12 4.31 -5.50
C LEU A 230 14.78 5.44 -4.52
N PHE A 231 15.70 5.77 -3.61
CA PHE A 231 15.48 6.89 -2.69
C PHE A 231 15.52 8.24 -3.40
N ILE A 232 16.45 8.44 -4.35
CA ILE A 232 16.46 9.63 -5.20
C ILE A 232 15.16 9.74 -6.00
N TYR A 233 14.67 8.62 -6.53
CA TYR A 233 13.39 8.58 -7.25
C TYR A 233 12.21 8.94 -6.33
N LEU A 234 12.16 8.40 -5.10
CA LEU A 234 11.17 8.77 -4.09
C LEU A 234 11.18 10.29 -3.81
N LEU A 235 12.36 10.87 -3.61
CA LEU A 235 12.52 12.32 -3.40
C LEU A 235 12.10 13.13 -4.62
N PHE A 236 12.42 12.64 -5.82
CA PHE A 236 11.99 13.26 -7.07
C PHE A 236 10.46 13.28 -7.20
N VAL A 237 9.78 12.18 -6.89
CA VAL A 237 8.30 12.12 -6.90
C VAL A 237 7.71 13.11 -5.91
N MET A 238 8.24 13.17 -4.68
CA MET A 238 7.82 14.14 -3.66
C MET A 238 7.99 15.58 -4.14
N LEU A 239 9.17 15.91 -4.68
CA LEU A 239 9.48 17.24 -5.18
C LEU A 239 8.57 17.63 -6.35
N LEU A 240 8.34 16.71 -7.29
CA LEU A 240 7.50 16.98 -8.45
C LEU A 240 6.03 17.20 -8.06
N GLN A 241 5.49 16.41 -7.12
CA GLN A 241 4.15 16.67 -6.57
C GLN A 241 4.09 18.06 -5.95
N TRP A 242 5.07 18.42 -5.11
CA TRP A 242 5.08 19.73 -4.45
C TRP A 242 5.21 20.91 -5.42
N LEU A 243 6.12 20.81 -6.39
CA LEU A 243 6.32 21.83 -7.41
C LEU A 243 5.08 21.99 -8.30
N SER A 244 4.46 20.88 -8.71
CA SER A 244 3.26 20.93 -9.55
C SER A 244 2.09 21.63 -8.85
N VAL A 245 1.93 21.41 -7.55
CA VAL A 245 0.89 22.05 -6.75
C VAL A 245 1.16 23.54 -6.57
N LYS A 246 2.37 23.93 -6.15
CA LYS A 246 2.73 25.35 -5.94
C LYS A 246 2.75 26.16 -7.24
N GLY A 247 3.11 25.51 -8.34
CA GLY A 247 3.20 26.14 -9.64
C GLY A 247 1.91 26.12 -10.46
N PHE A 248 0.82 25.54 -9.96
CA PHE A 248 -0.37 25.23 -10.76
C PHE A 248 -0.95 26.43 -11.52
N GLU A 249 -1.09 27.59 -10.87
CA GLU A 249 -1.59 28.81 -11.52
C GLU A 249 -0.57 29.47 -12.44
N ASN A 250 0.73 29.33 -12.13
CA ASN A 250 1.79 30.10 -12.76
C ASN A 250 2.40 29.42 -14.00
N TYR A 251 2.25 28.10 -14.16
CA TYR A 251 2.91 27.36 -15.23
C TYR A 251 1.96 26.39 -15.95
N LEU A 252 1.85 26.58 -17.28
CA LEU A 252 1.02 25.75 -18.16
C LEU A 252 1.34 24.25 -18.06
N ILE A 253 2.62 23.89 -17.91
CA ILE A 253 3.06 22.49 -17.80
C ILE A 253 2.38 21.74 -16.63
N PHE A 254 2.07 22.44 -15.54
CA PHE A 254 1.39 21.82 -14.40
C PHE A 254 -0.12 21.73 -14.59
N GLN A 255 -0.70 22.59 -15.42
CA GLN A 255 -2.09 22.50 -15.85
C GLN A 255 -2.28 21.32 -16.83
N ASP A 256 -1.34 21.13 -17.75
CA ASP A 256 -1.31 19.95 -18.63
C ASP A 256 -1.11 18.66 -17.83
N MET A 257 -0.18 18.67 -16.87
CA MET A 257 0.05 17.56 -15.95
C MET A 257 -1.23 17.21 -15.18
N ASN A 258 -2.03 18.21 -14.78
CA ASN A 258 -3.31 17.99 -14.11
C ASN A 258 -4.29 17.17 -14.95
N ALA A 259 -4.37 17.43 -16.25
CA ALA A 259 -5.23 16.66 -17.17
C ALA A 259 -4.79 15.19 -17.23
N TYR A 260 -3.49 14.92 -17.27
CA TYR A 260 -2.95 13.54 -17.22
C TYR A 260 -3.15 12.86 -15.86
N MET A 261 -3.09 13.63 -14.78
CA MET A 261 -3.25 13.15 -13.40
C MET A 261 -4.71 13.09 -12.94
N SER A 262 -5.66 13.34 -13.84
CA SER A 262 -7.11 13.34 -13.56
C SER A 262 -7.51 14.31 -12.46
N GLY A 263 -7.01 15.55 -12.49
CA GLY A 263 -7.43 16.61 -11.56
C GLY A 263 -6.68 16.66 -10.23
N ARG A 264 -5.81 15.68 -9.93
CA ARG A 264 -5.11 15.57 -8.63
C ARG A 264 -4.23 16.78 -8.28
N VAL A 265 -3.62 17.41 -9.28
CA VAL A 265 -2.81 18.62 -9.07
C VAL A 265 -3.71 19.77 -8.64
N TRP A 266 -4.84 19.95 -9.31
CA TRP A 266 -5.83 20.98 -8.99
C TRP A 266 -6.48 20.77 -7.62
N PHE A 267 -6.89 19.55 -7.28
CA PHE A 267 -7.42 19.26 -5.93
C PHE A 267 -6.40 19.55 -4.83
N SER A 268 -5.13 19.18 -5.07
CA SER A 268 -4.03 19.47 -4.14
C SER A 268 -3.70 20.97 -4.06
N TYR A 269 -3.86 21.70 -5.16
CA TYR A 269 -3.73 23.16 -5.20
C TYR A 269 -4.84 23.84 -4.40
N ASN A 270 -6.09 23.41 -4.57
CA ASN A 270 -7.21 23.92 -3.79
C ASN A 270 -7.04 23.67 -2.29
N LEU A 271 -6.49 22.52 -1.89
CA LEU A 271 -6.13 22.26 -0.51
C LEU A 271 -5.12 23.30 0.00
N LEU A 272 -4.05 23.55 -0.77
CA LEU A 272 -3.01 24.51 -0.41
C LEU A 272 -3.55 25.94 -0.33
N SER A 273 -4.41 26.35 -1.27
CA SER A 273 -4.97 27.70 -1.27
C SER A 273 -5.95 27.94 -0.12
N GLN A 274 -6.64 26.90 0.35
CA GLN A 274 -7.61 27.01 1.45
C GLN A 274 -7.01 26.78 2.84
N MET A 275 -6.12 25.79 3.00
CA MET A 275 -5.54 25.43 4.30
C MET A 275 -4.17 26.06 4.55
N GLY A 276 -3.54 26.64 3.52
CA GLY A 276 -2.15 27.09 3.59
C GLY A 276 -1.17 25.93 3.72
N GLU A 277 0.06 26.23 4.14
CA GLU A 277 1.12 25.22 4.25
C GLU A 277 0.82 24.14 5.32
N PRO A 278 1.25 22.88 5.12
CA PRO A 278 1.13 21.83 6.12
C PRO A 278 1.72 22.24 7.46
N LYS A 279 0.97 21.95 8.54
CA LYS A 279 1.43 22.19 9.91
C LYS A 279 2.68 21.38 10.22
N PHE A 280 3.55 21.93 11.07
CA PHE A 280 4.83 21.28 11.36
C PHE A 280 4.69 20.00 12.20
N PHE A 281 3.82 19.99 13.22
CA PHE A 281 3.72 18.90 14.20
C PHE A 281 2.44 18.07 14.09
N ILE A 282 1.27 18.68 14.29
CA ILE A 282 -0.03 18.01 14.25
C ILE A 282 -0.62 18.19 12.86
N GLY A 283 -1.04 17.09 12.23
CA GLY A 283 -1.67 17.15 10.92
C GLY A 283 -3.06 17.78 10.95
N SER A 284 -3.69 17.85 9.79
CA SER A 284 -5.06 18.32 9.62
C SER A 284 -5.85 17.25 8.89
N ASP A 285 -7.13 17.09 9.26
CA ASP A 285 -8.02 16.25 8.49
C ASP A 285 -8.29 16.90 7.13
N ILE A 286 -8.02 16.15 6.06
CA ILE A 286 -8.25 16.57 4.67
C ILE A 286 -9.42 15.82 4.03
N SER A 287 -10.23 15.12 4.82
CA SER A 287 -11.39 14.35 4.35
C SER A 287 -12.34 15.16 3.46
N LEU A 288 -12.58 16.43 3.81
CA LEU A 288 -13.42 17.36 3.05
C LEU A 288 -12.87 17.76 1.67
N TYR A 289 -11.60 17.48 1.42
CA TYR A 289 -10.90 17.86 0.20
C TYR A 289 -10.66 16.68 -0.74
N GLN A 290 -11.25 15.51 -0.46
CA GLN A 290 -11.15 14.35 -1.33
C GLN A 290 -11.77 14.61 -2.71
N PRO A 291 -11.22 14.02 -3.80
CA PRO A 291 -10.10 13.07 -3.80
C PRO A 291 -8.72 13.76 -3.91
N ILE A 292 -7.93 13.74 -2.83
CA ILE A 292 -6.48 14.06 -2.88
C ILE A 292 -5.72 12.75 -2.78
N ASP A 293 -5.44 12.16 -3.94
CA ASP A 293 -4.70 10.91 -4.02
C ASP A 293 -3.18 11.14 -4.19
N PHE A 294 -2.71 12.40 -4.28
CA PHE A 294 -1.27 12.70 -4.26
C PHE A 294 -0.68 12.34 -2.90
N PHE A 295 0.07 11.23 -2.90
CA PHE A 295 0.56 10.61 -1.68
C PHE A 295 1.33 11.58 -0.79
N PHE A 296 2.32 12.32 -1.30
CA PHE A 296 3.16 13.16 -0.45
C PHE A 296 2.44 14.42 0.03
N ILE A 297 1.53 14.96 -0.76
CA ILE A 297 0.63 16.05 -0.33
C ILE A 297 -0.23 15.54 0.83
N SER A 298 -0.97 14.45 0.61
CA SER A 298 -1.81 13.82 1.61
C SER A 298 -1.02 13.46 2.88
N LEU A 299 0.19 12.92 2.72
CA LEU A 299 1.09 12.56 3.82
C LEU A 299 1.43 13.76 4.70
N LEU A 300 1.85 14.86 4.08
CA LEU A 300 2.29 16.07 4.77
C LEU A 300 1.13 16.74 5.52
N TYR A 301 -0.04 16.87 4.89
CA TYR A 301 -1.20 17.45 5.56
C TYR A 301 -1.73 16.55 6.67
N ASN A 302 -1.87 15.25 6.43
CA ASN A 302 -2.43 14.35 7.43
C ASN A 302 -1.50 14.11 8.62
N ASN A 303 -0.18 14.10 8.44
CA ASN A 303 0.75 13.78 9.54
C ASN A 303 1.50 15.00 10.08
N GLY A 304 1.49 16.11 9.36
CA GLY A 304 2.42 17.22 9.58
C GLY A 304 3.82 16.94 9.03
N ILE A 305 4.62 18.00 8.91
CA ILE A 305 5.93 17.97 8.27
C ILE A 305 6.89 17.06 9.02
N LEU A 306 7.01 17.21 10.34
CA LEU A 306 8.01 16.48 11.13
C LEU A 306 7.78 14.96 11.07
N ALA A 307 6.54 14.52 11.30
CA ALA A 307 6.20 13.10 11.25
C ALA A 307 6.40 12.52 9.85
N SER A 308 6.06 13.28 8.81
CA SER A 308 6.28 12.87 7.41
C SER A 308 7.77 12.73 7.08
N LEU A 309 8.63 13.62 7.56
CA LEU A 309 10.08 13.52 7.39
C LEU A 309 10.65 12.32 8.13
N ILE A 310 10.17 12.02 9.35
CA ILE A 310 10.56 10.82 10.10
C ILE A 310 10.15 9.56 9.31
N LEU A 311 8.94 9.52 8.76
CA LEU A 311 8.48 8.41 7.92
C LEU A 311 9.32 8.26 6.65
N LEU A 312 9.69 9.37 6.00
CA LEU A 312 10.57 9.36 4.83
C LEU A 312 11.98 8.85 5.18
N TYR A 313 12.49 9.21 6.35
CA TYR A 313 13.74 8.66 6.87
C TYR A 313 13.63 7.15 7.17
N CYS A 314 12.52 6.69 7.76
CA CYS A 314 12.25 5.26 7.93
C CYS A 314 12.22 4.54 6.57
N ASN A 315 11.58 5.12 5.55
CA ASN A 315 11.57 4.59 4.19
C ASN A 315 12.98 4.46 3.62
N TYR A 316 13.86 5.44 3.84
CA TYR A 316 15.27 5.35 3.45
C TYR A 316 15.99 4.17 4.13
N ILE A 317 15.79 3.98 5.44
CA ILE A 317 16.37 2.85 6.18
C ILE A 317 15.88 1.53 5.58
N PHE A 318 14.58 1.42 5.26
CA PHE A 318 14.05 0.23 4.60
C PHE A 318 14.67 0.02 3.22
N LEU A 319 14.74 1.06 2.38
CA LEU A 319 15.34 0.97 1.05
C LEU A 319 16.81 0.54 1.12
N LYS A 320 17.60 1.00 2.11
CA LYS A 320 18.98 0.51 2.32
C LYS A 320 19.05 -1.00 2.53
N LYS A 321 18.04 -1.61 3.17
CA LYS A 321 18.01 -3.08 3.36
C LYS A 321 17.87 -3.83 2.04
N LEU A 322 17.40 -3.18 0.97
CA LEU A 322 17.39 -3.78 -0.38
C LEU A 322 18.78 -4.20 -0.82
N ASP A 323 19.85 -3.52 -0.40
CA ASP A 323 21.20 -3.83 -0.86
C ASP A 323 21.58 -5.28 -0.53
N ASN A 324 21.04 -5.83 0.56
CA ASN A 324 21.23 -7.21 1.01
C ASN A 324 20.03 -8.13 0.70
N SER A 325 19.04 -7.66 -0.04
CA SER A 325 17.81 -8.37 -0.35
C SER A 325 17.84 -8.98 -1.76
N THR A 326 16.80 -9.75 -2.09
CA THR A 326 16.62 -10.34 -3.43
C THR A 326 16.46 -9.25 -4.49
N LYS A 327 16.93 -9.54 -5.70
CA LYS A 327 16.83 -8.63 -6.84
C LYS A 327 15.38 -8.29 -7.19
N TYR A 328 14.46 -9.23 -7.01
CA TYR A 328 13.03 -9.04 -7.29
C TYR A 328 12.35 -8.04 -6.34
N GLU A 329 12.76 -8.00 -5.06
CA GLU A 329 12.26 -7.01 -4.09
C GLU A 329 12.55 -5.56 -4.56
N SER A 330 13.66 -5.32 -5.28
CA SER A 330 13.95 -3.99 -5.83
C SER A 330 12.97 -3.55 -6.93
N ILE A 331 12.41 -4.50 -7.70
CA ILE A 331 11.39 -4.22 -8.71
C ILE A 331 10.07 -3.86 -8.03
N LEU A 332 9.68 -4.60 -6.99
CA LEU A 332 8.49 -4.26 -6.20
C LEU A 332 8.62 -2.89 -5.54
N ALA A 333 9.79 -2.59 -4.96
CA ALA A 333 10.06 -1.28 -4.38
C ALA A 333 9.85 -0.15 -5.39
N PHE A 334 10.39 -0.33 -6.61
CA PHE A 334 10.21 0.61 -7.70
C PHE A 334 8.72 0.80 -8.03
N ILE A 335 7.97 -0.28 -8.26
CA ILE A 335 6.54 -0.21 -8.57
C ILE A 335 5.75 0.50 -7.47
N PHE A 336 5.97 0.18 -6.19
CA PHE A 336 5.26 0.84 -5.10
C PHE A 336 5.64 2.33 -4.97
N ILE A 337 6.90 2.71 -5.18
CA ILE A 337 7.28 4.12 -5.23
C ILE A 337 6.56 4.82 -6.40
N THR A 338 6.46 4.18 -7.57
CA THR A 338 5.73 4.74 -8.71
C THR A 338 4.22 4.88 -8.42
N VAL A 339 3.61 3.96 -7.69
CA VAL A 339 2.20 4.07 -7.24
C VAL A 339 1.99 5.37 -6.43
N SER A 340 2.97 5.75 -5.59
CA SER A 340 2.89 6.96 -4.77
C SER A 340 2.79 8.26 -5.59
N PHE A 341 3.08 8.20 -6.90
CA PHE A 341 2.91 9.34 -7.79
C PHE A 341 1.46 9.81 -7.87
N THR A 342 0.50 8.88 -7.82
CA THR A 342 -0.92 9.16 -8.08
C THR A 342 -1.85 8.63 -7.00
N GLU A 343 -1.39 7.75 -6.11
CA GLU A 343 -2.27 7.07 -5.15
C GLU A 343 -1.74 7.12 -3.71
N ALA A 344 -2.61 7.44 -2.77
CA ALA A 344 -2.29 7.56 -1.35
C ALA A 344 -2.21 6.20 -0.61
N VAL A 345 -1.86 5.13 -1.33
CA VAL A 345 -1.88 3.74 -0.82
C VAL A 345 -0.51 3.24 -0.34
N TYR A 346 0.54 4.03 -0.58
CA TYR A 346 1.93 3.64 -0.30
C TYR A 346 2.20 3.34 1.18
N ASN A 347 1.48 3.95 2.12
CA ASN A 347 1.69 3.72 3.55
C ASN A 347 0.76 2.68 4.16
N ILE A 348 -0.10 2.07 3.35
CA ILE A 348 -1.04 1.07 3.84
C ILE A 348 -0.29 -0.28 3.92
N PRO A 349 -0.05 -0.83 5.13
CA PRO A 349 0.99 -1.83 5.39
C PRO A 349 0.84 -3.17 4.68
N LEU A 350 -0.34 -3.50 4.17
CA LEU A 350 -0.58 -4.70 3.36
C LEU A 350 -0.82 -4.41 1.88
N LEU A 351 -1.15 -3.17 1.51
CA LEU A 351 -1.18 -2.77 0.11
C LEU A 351 0.23 -2.48 -0.40
N ASN A 352 1.08 -1.88 0.43
CA ASN A 352 2.52 -1.77 0.23
C ASN A 352 3.26 -2.75 1.17
N PHE A 353 3.07 -4.04 0.92
CA PHE A 353 3.66 -5.12 1.72
C PHE A 353 5.20 -5.19 1.63
N PHE A 354 5.82 -4.40 0.76
CA PHE A 354 7.26 -4.43 0.55
C PHE A 354 8.05 -4.14 1.83
N PHE A 355 7.59 -3.21 2.67
CA PHE A 355 8.23 -2.96 3.97
C PHE A 355 8.17 -4.16 4.91
N LEU A 356 7.08 -4.94 4.85
CA LEU A 356 6.93 -6.17 5.63
C LEU A 356 7.92 -7.26 5.21
N LEU A 357 8.38 -7.25 3.96
CA LEU A 357 9.41 -8.19 3.48
C LEU A 357 10.79 -7.82 3.99
N LEU A 358 11.11 -6.53 4.04
CA LEU A 358 12.43 -6.05 4.44
C LEU A 358 12.63 -5.96 5.95
N TYR A 359 11.54 -5.84 6.73
CA TYR A 359 11.65 -5.76 8.18
C TYR A 359 12.00 -7.13 8.80
N LYS A 360 13.27 -7.39 9.06
CA LYS A 360 13.74 -8.61 9.76
C LYS A 360 14.00 -8.35 11.24
N LYS A 361 13.60 -9.31 12.08
CA LYS A 361 13.85 -9.29 13.54
C LYS A 361 15.34 -9.32 13.90
N GLU A 362 16.20 -9.85 13.04
CA GLU A 362 17.66 -9.91 13.23
C GLU A 362 18.38 -8.57 13.01
N LEU A 363 17.69 -7.58 12.44
CA LEU A 363 18.19 -6.22 12.23
C LEU A 363 17.48 -5.23 13.17
N ARG A 364 17.40 -5.58 14.46
CA ARG A 364 17.02 -4.64 15.53
C ARG A 364 18.08 -3.55 15.57
N PHE A 365 17.77 -2.40 14.94
CA PHE A 365 18.55 -1.15 14.94
C PHE A 365 19.93 -1.30 15.61
N SER A 366 20.84 -1.92 14.86
CA SER A 366 22.27 -1.99 15.18
C SER A 366 22.89 -0.64 14.90
#